data_AF-A0A9E9LE74-F1
#
_entry.id   AF-A0A9E9LE74-F1
#
_cell.length_a   1.000
_cell.length_b   1.000
_cell.length_c   1.000
_cell.angle_alpha   90.00
_cell.angle_beta   90.00
_cell.angle_gamma   90.00
#
_symmetry.space_group_name_H-M   'P 1'
#
loop_
_entity.id
_entity.type
_entity.pdbx_description
1 polymer ?
#
loop_
_entity_poly.entity_id
_entity_poly.type
_entity_poly.pdbx_seq_one_letter_code
_entity_poly.pdbx_strand_id
1 'polypeptide(L)'
;MSEQGKRKPVTKEKKDTKDLYSKAALSPSLCAGAVIEQYGSQLFGKDNIDVNHLEEAVRQSAEAINNGDMKAVEAMLYGQAAALQTMFTNLARRADCQQGRLDNIETPLKLAFKAQNQCRMTLETLSNVKNPPVVYARQANITSGPQQVNNGLTHATEKTIIQNELLEDSHVKRLDGRTQGQTGRLDTHMATVAVSRRKNP
;
A
#
# COMPACT_ATOMS: atom_id res chain seq x y z
N MET A 1 -72.47 12.86 16.26
CA MET A 1 -71.07 13.30 16.18
C MET A 1 -70.24 12.37 17.04
N SER A 2 -69.48 11.45 16.45
CA SER A 2 -68.35 10.76 17.12
C SER A 2 -67.35 10.36 16.05
N GLU A 3 -66.20 11.04 16.03
CA GLU A 3 -65.12 10.87 15.08
C GLU A 3 -64.39 9.53 15.25
N GLN A 4 -64.05 8.94 14.11
CA GLN A 4 -63.23 7.75 13.97
C GLN A 4 -61.75 8.06 14.25
N GLY A 5 -61.21 7.53 15.35
CA GLY A 5 -59.77 7.45 15.55
C GLY A 5 -59.14 6.36 14.67
N LYS A 6 -58.53 6.74 13.55
CA LYS A 6 -57.69 5.87 12.71
C LYS A 6 -56.49 5.35 13.53
N ARG A 7 -56.52 4.07 13.92
CA ARG A 7 -55.33 3.32 14.38
C ARG A 7 -54.35 3.20 13.20
N LYS A 8 -53.14 3.76 13.34
CA LYS A 8 -52.01 3.49 12.44
C LYS A 8 -51.49 2.05 12.65
N PRO A 9 -50.98 1.36 11.61
CA PRO A 9 -50.65 -0.06 11.69
C PRO A 9 -49.26 -0.31 12.30
N VAL A 10 -49.24 -1.03 13.43
CA VAL A 10 -48.07 -1.47 14.22
C VAL A 10 -47.02 -2.28 13.41
N THR A 11 -47.40 -2.80 12.25
CA THR A 11 -46.56 -3.67 11.40
C THR A 11 -45.52 -2.92 10.56
N LYS A 12 -45.73 -1.62 10.29
CA LYS A 12 -44.81 -0.80 9.48
C LYS A 12 -43.57 -0.38 10.29
N GLU A 13 -43.78 0.05 11.54
CA GLU A 13 -42.72 0.40 12.51
C GLU A 13 -41.73 -0.75 12.79
N LYS A 14 -42.21 -2.00 12.87
CA LYS A 14 -41.34 -3.17 13.09
C LYS A 14 -40.46 -3.53 11.89
N LYS A 15 -40.88 -3.18 10.67
CA LYS A 15 -40.08 -3.38 9.46
C LYS A 15 -39.03 -2.28 9.33
N ASP A 16 -39.44 -1.04 9.56
CA ASP A 16 -38.55 0.12 9.52
C ASP A 16 -37.45 0.07 10.59
N THR A 17 -37.73 -0.48 11.78
CA THR A 17 -36.72 -0.70 12.83
C THR A 17 -35.70 -1.78 12.46
N LYS A 18 -36.12 -2.92 11.88
CA LYS A 18 -35.19 -3.96 11.43
C LYS A 18 -34.26 -3.45 10.33
N ASP A 19 -34.80 -2.67 9.38
CA ASP A 19 -34.00 -2.03 8.34
C ASP A 19 -33.01 -1.01 8.92
N LEU A 20 -33.44 -0.22 9.92
CA LEU A 20 -32.57 0.72 10.64
C LEU A 20 -31.41 0.01 11.35
N TYR A 21 -31.69 -1.04 12.13
CA TYR A 21 -30.65 -1.81 12.82
C TYR A 21 -29.70 -2.51 11.84
N SER A 22 -30.22 -2.99 10.71
CA SER A 22 -29.39 -3.64 9.68
C SER A 22 -28.43 -2.63 9.03
N LYS A 23 -28.89 -1.40 8.78
CA LYS A 23 -28.04 -0.31 8.27
C LYS A 23 -26.99 0.10 9.29
N ALA A 24 -27.37 0.24 10.56
CA ALA A 24 -26.44 0.57 11.64
C ALA A 24 -25.36 -0.52 11.80
N ALA A 25 -25.75 -1.79 11.79
CA ALA A 25 -24.81 -2.92 11.91
C ALA A 25 -23.77 -2.99 10.79
N LEU A 26 -24.06 -2.40 9.63
CA LEU A 26 -23.15 -2.33 8.49
C LEU A 26 -22.48 -0.96 8.33
N SER A 27 -22.74 0.01 9.21
CA SER A 27 -22.08 1.31 9.19
C SER A 27 -20.60 1.13 9.58
N PRO A 28 -19.65 1.37 8.65
CA PRO A 28 -18.23 1.19 8.95
C PRO A 28 -17.76 2.12 10.07
N SER A 29 -18.27 3.35 10.09
CA SER A 29 -17.93 4.36 11.09
C SER A 29 -18.47 4.01 12.48
N LEU A 30 -19.70 3.48 12.57
CA LEU A 30 -20.26 3.06 13.85
C LEU A 30 -19.50 1.86 14.43
N CYS A 31 -19.24 0.85 13.60
CA CYS A 31 -18.48 -0.33 14.02
C CYS A 31 -17.05 0.04 14.45
N ALA A 32 -16.38 0.92 13.70
CA ALA A 32 -15.06 1.43 14.08
C ALA A 32 -15.13 2.22 15.39
N GLY A 33 -16.11 3.11 15.55
CA GLY A 33 -16.31 3.91 16.75
C GLY A 33 -16.51 3.04 18.00
N ALA A 34 -17.35 2.00 17.92
CA ALA A 34 -17.58 1.08 19.04
C ALA A 34 -16.30 0.34 19.46
N VAL A 35 -15.50 -0.11 18.49
CA VAL A 35 -14.21 -0.77 18.78
C VAL A 35 -13.22 0.23 19.39
N ILE A 36 -13.13 1.45 18.84
CA ILE A 36 -12.25 2.50 19.36
C ILE A 36 -12.66 2.88 20.78
N GLU A 37 -13.95 2.98 21.10
CA GLU A 37 -14.42 3.23 22.46
C GLU A 37 -13.97 2.12 23.41
N GLN A 38 -14.21 0.86 23.03
CA GLN A 38 -13.88 -0.30 23.86
C GLN A 38 -12.40 -0.32 24.29
N TYR A 39 -11.48 -0.12 23.35
CA TYR A 39 -10.05 -0.13 23.65
C TYR A 39 -9.51 1.24 24.10
N GLY A 40 -10.06 2.33 23.57
CA GLY A 40 -9.64 3.70 23.85
C GLY A 40 -10.05 4.18 25.24
N SER A 41 -11.11 3.63 25.82
CA SER A 41 -11.54 3.96 27.18
C SER A 41 -10.44 3.78 28.23
N GLN A 42 -9.52 2.83 28.03
CA GLN A 42 -8.35 2.61 28.90
C GLN A 42 -7.26 3.68 28.73
N LEU A 43 -7.17 4.28 27.54
CA LEU A 43 -6.14 5.27 27.22
C LEU A 43 -6.58 6.69 27.54
N PHE A 44 -7.85 7.00 27.28
CA PHE A 44 -8.38 8.36 27.30
C PHE A 44 -9.39 8.59 28.41
N GLY A 45 -9.81 7.55 29.14
CA GLY A 45 -10.83 7.62 30.18
C GLY A 45 -12.24 7.40 29.62
N LYS A 46 -13.07 6.67 30.39
CA LYS A 46 -14.43 6.28 29.98
C LYS A 46 -15.36 7.47 29.74
N ASP A 47 -15.22 8.53 30.52
CA ASP A 47 -16.10 9.70 30.43
C ASP A 47 -15.70 10.67 29.31
N ASN A 48 -14.55 10.45 28.66
CA ASN A 48 -13.98 11.35 27.66
C ASN A 48 -14.22 10.87 26.22
N ILE A 49 -14.77 9.66 26.03
CA ILE A 49 -15.00 9.06 24.73
C ILE A 49 -16.42 8.51 24.68
N ASP A 50 -17.14 8.84 23.61
CA ASP A 50 -18.49 8.34 23.33
C ASP A 50 -18.57 7.83 21.88
N VAL A 51 -19.29 6.73 21.68
CA VAL A 51 -19.43 6.08 20.36
C VAL A 51 -19.95 7.04 19.28
N ASN A 52 -20.91 7.91 19.59
CA ASN A 52 -21.51 8.78 18.57
C ASN A 52 -20.50 9.83 18.09
N HIS A 53 -19.71 10.38 19.02
CA HIS A 53 -18.63 11.30 18.67
C HIS A 53 -17.51 10.60 17.89
N LEU A 54 -17.20 9.35 18.22
CA LEU A 54 -16.23 8.56 17.47
C LEU A 54 -16.71 8.17 16.08
N GLU A 55 -17.97 7.75 15.94
CA GLU A 55 -18.58 7.47 14.62
C GLU A 55 -18.42 8.68 13.70
N GLU A 56 -18.80 9.87 14.19
CA GLU A 56 -18.69 11.10 13.41
C GLU A 56 -17.24 11.45 13.06
N ALA A 57 -16.31 11.31 14.01
CA ALA A 57 -14.89 11.55 13.76
C ALA A 57 -14.29 10.58 12.72
N VAL A 58 -14.68 9.30 12.77
CA VAL A 58 -14.26 8.30 11.78
C VAL A 58 -14.86 8.60 10.41
N ARG A 59 -16.13 9.00 10.36
CA ARG A 59 -16.81 9.41 9.12
C ARG A 59 -16.11 10.61 8.47
N GLN A 60 -15.82 11.66 9.24
CA GLN A 60 -15.10 12.84 8.75
C GLN A 60 -13.68 12.49 8.26
N SER A 61 -12.97 11.61 8.97
CA SER A 61 -11.65 11.14 8.55
C SER A 61 -11.71 10.36 7.23
N ALA A 62 -12.72 9.51 7.05
CA ALA A 62 -12.94 8.77 5.82
C ALA A 62 -13.30 9.71 4.65
N GLU A 63 -14.13 10.72 4.88
CA GLU A 63 -14.46 11.75 3.89
C GLU A 63 -13.22 12.55 3.47
N ALA A 64 -12.36 12.94 4.43
CA ALA A 64 -11.10 13.63 4.15
C ALA A 64 -10.16 12.78 3.26
N ILE A 65 -10.01 11.49 3.59
CA ILE A 65 -9.21 10.54 2.79
C ILE A 65 -9.78 10.39 1.38
N ASN A 66 -11.10 10.26 1.24
CA ASN A 66 -11.77 10.16 -0.06
C ASN A 66 -11.59 11.43 -0.91
N ASN A 67 -11.44 12.59 -0.26
CA ASN A 67 -11.14 13.87 -0.90
C ASN A 67 -9.63 14.07 -1.18
N GLY A 68 -8.79 13.09 -0.86
CA GLY A 68 -7.35 13.12 -1.09
C GLY A 68 -6.51 13.77 0.02
N ASP A 69 -7.12 14.15 1.15
CA ASP A 69 -6.36 14.63 2.31
C ASP A 69 -5.81 13.45 3.14
N MET A 70 -4.53 13.16 2.94
CA MET A 70 -3.83 12.09 3.65
C MET A 70 -3.06 12.57 4.88
N LYS A 71 -3.12 13.85 5.26
CA LYS A 71 -2.27 14.41 6.33
C LYS A 71 -2.40 13.68 7.65
N ALA A 72 -3.62 13.30 8.05
CA ALA A 72 -3.86 12.57 9.28
C ALA A 72 -3.23 11.17 9.24
N VAL A 73 -3.34 10.46 8.12
CA VAL A 73 -2.74 9.13 7.91
C VAL A 73 -1.22 9.24 7.88
N GLU A 74 -0.68 10.25 7.19
CA GLU A 74 0.77 10.51 7.14
C GLU A 74 1.34 10.77 8.54
N ALA A 75 0.70 11.65 9.32
CA ALA A 75 1.09 11.96 10.69
C ALA A 75 1.01 10.72 11.61
N MET A 76 -0.06 9.92 11.48
CA MET A 76 -0.23 8.68 12.24
C MET A 76 0.90 7.69 11.95
N LEU A 77 1.17 7.40 10.67
CA LEU A 77 2.22 6.44 10.27
C LEU A 77 3.61 6.92 10.72
N TYR A 78 3.90 8.21 10.56
CA TYR A 78 5.16 8.78 11.06
C TYR A 78 5.29 8.66 12.58
N GLY A 79 4.23 8.98 13.32
CA GLY A 79 4.19 8.83 14.79
C GLY A 79 4.41 7.39 15.24
N GLN A 80 3.80 6.42 14.54
CA GLN A 80 4.01 4.98 14.80
C GLN A 80 5.46 4.56 14.53
N ALA A 81 6.06 5.01 13.43
CA ALA A 81 7.47 4.74 13.12
C ALA A 81 8.41 5.32 14.20
N ALA A 82 8.17 6.56 14.65
CA ALA A 82 8.96 7.19 15.71
C ALA A 82 8.83 6.44 17.06
N ALA A 83 7.64 5.96 17.40
CA ALA A 83 7.43 5.13 18.59
C ALA A 83 8.18 3.80 18.50
N LEU A 84 8.12 3.11 17.36
CA LEU A 84 8.85 1.86 17.12
C LEU A 84 10.37 2.04 17.17
N GLN A 85 10.89 3.13 16.61
CA GLN A 85 12.31 3.50 16.72
C GLN A 85 12.73 3.71 18.18
N THR A 86 11.87 4.37 18.97
CA THR A 86 12.09 4.60 20.39
C THR A 86 12.12 3.27 21.17
N MET A 87 11.20 2.35 20.86
CA MET A 87 11.18 1.00 21.44
C MET A 87 12.45 0.22 21.12
N PHE A 88 12.89 0.22 19.86
CA PHE A 88 14.16 -0.40 19.45
C PHE A 88 15.32 0.16 20.27
N THR A 89 15.44 1.49 20.33
CA THR A 89 16.53 2.17 21.06
C THR A 89 16.52 1.80 22.55
N ASN A 90 15.34 1.78 23.17
CA ASN A 90 15.20 1.42 24.58
C ASN A 90 15.60 -0.04 24.86
N LEU A 91 15.12 -0.97 24.03
CA LEU A 91 15.38 -2.41 24.18
C LEU A 91 16.84 -2.76 23.88
N ALA A 92 17.44 -2.17 22.86
CA ALA A 92 18.85 -2.33 22.53
C ALA A 92 19.75 -1.84 23.68
N ARG A 93 19.44 -0.67 24.25
CA ARG A 93 20.17 -0.15 25.42
C ARG A 93 20.02 -1.06 26.64
N ARG A 94 18.81 -1.57 26.90
CA ARG A 94 18.56 -2.51 28.00
C ARG A 94 19.39 -3.78 27.84
N ALA A 95 19.46 -4.32 26.62
CA ALA A 95 20.27 -5.50 26.32
C ALA A 95 21.77 -5.26 26.55
N ASP A 96 22.29 -4.12 26.10
CA ASP A 96 23.71 -3.74 26.31
C ASP A 96 24.09 -3.63 27.80
N CYS A 97 23.16 -3.18 28.64
CA CYS A 97 23.35 -3.10 30.09
C CYS A 97 23.38 -4.46 30.82
N GLN A 98 23.01 -5.57 30.17
CA GLN A 98 22.95 -6.91 30.80
C GLN A 98 24.28 -7.69 30.75
N GLN A 99 25.42 -6.99 30.86
CA GLN A 99 26.77 -7.54 30.71
C GLN A 99 26.95 -8.90 31.40
N GLY A 100 27.32 -9.94 30.62
CA GLY A 100 27.67 -11.27 31.11
C GLY A 100 26.52 -12.28 31.25
N ARG A 101 25.26 -11.90 31.00
CA ARG A 101 24.10 -12.80 31.09
C ARG A 101 23.39 -12.93 29.75
N LEU A 102 23.91 -13.80 28.88
CA LEU A 102 23.39 -14.02 27.52
C LEU A 102 21.89 -14.34 27.50
N ASP A 103 21.39 -15.11 28.47
CA ASP A 103 19.96 -15.47 28.59
C ASP A 103 19.05 -14.24 28.77
N ASN A 104 19.55 -13.17 29.40
CA ASN A 104 18.81 -11.93 29.64
C ASN A 104 18.88 -10.95 28.47
N ILE A 105 19.80 -11.18 27.52
CA ILE A 105 20.04 -10.31 26.36
C ILE A 105 19.18 -10.73 25.17
N GLU A 106 18.93 -12.04 25.02
CA GLU A 106 18.27 -12.58 23.83
C GLU A 106 16.85 -12.03 23.62
N THR A 107 16.03 -12.04 24.66
CA THR A 107 14.64 -11.56 24.59
C THR A 107 14.54 -10.08 24.22
N PRO A 108 15.19 -9.13 24.92
CA PRO A 108 15.13 -7.72 24.55
C PRO A 108 15.72 -7.45 23.17
N LEU A 109 16.80 -8.13 22.75
CA LEU A 109 17.33 -7.98 21.39
C LEU A 109 16.35 -8.48 20.33
N LYS A 110 15.69 -9.62 20.53
CA LYS A 110 14.65 -10.11 19.59
C LYS A 110 13.52 -9.11 19.43
N LEU A 111 13.00 -8.56 20.53
CA LEU A 111 11.97 -7.51 20.45
C LEU A 111 12.51 -6.23 19.80
N ALA A 112 13.77 -5.86 20.07
CA ALA A 112 14.40 -4.68 19.46
C ALA A 112 14.45 -4.83 17.93
N PHE A 113 15.00 -5.93 17.41
CA PHE A 113 15.07 -6.17 15.97
C PHE A 113 13.69 -6.26 15.32
N LYS A 114 12.69 -6.81 16.03
CA LYS A 114 11.30 -6.77 15.56
C LYS A 114 10.77 -5.34 15.47
N ALA A 115 10.99 -4.51 16.48
CA ALA A 115 10.58 -3.10 16.47
C ALA A 115 11.26 -2.31 15.33
N GLN A 116 12.57 -2.55 15.11
CA GLN A 116 13.32 -1.97 13.99
C GLN A 116 12.73 -2.36 12.64
N ASN A 117 12.46 -3.66 12.41
CA ASN A 117 11.89 -4.11 11.15
C ASN A 117 10.48 -3.52 10.91
N GLN A 118 9.66 -3.44 11.96
CA GLN A 118 8.34 -2.82 11.86
C GLN A 118 8.43 -1.32 11.57
N CYS A 119 9.37 -0.59 12.19
CA CYS A 119 9.61 0.83 11.89
C CYS A 119 9.89 1.03 10.39
N ARG A 120 10.80 0.22 9.82
CA ARG A 120 11.11 0.25 8.38
C ARG A 120 9.86 -0.01 7.52
N MET A 121 9.06 -1.03 7.88
CA MET A 121 7.83 -1.37 7.16
C MET A 121 6.77 -0.26 7.22
N THR A 122 6.66 0.44 8.35
CA THR A 122 5.75 1.60 8.50
C THR A 122 6.20 2.76 7.61
N LEU A 123 7.50 3.05 7.55
CA LEU A 123 8.04 4.09 6.66
C LEU A 123 7.92 3.73 5.18
N GLU A 124 8.07 2.45 4.83
CA GLU A 124 7.83 1.94 3.48
C GLU A 124 6.35 2.10 3.09
N THR A 125 5.43 1.80 4.02
CA THR A 125 4.00 2.04 3.84
C THR A 125 3.70 3.52 3.64
N LEU A 126 4.29 4.40 4.45
CA LEU A 126 4.15 5.85 4.28
C LEU A 126 4.67 6.33 2.92
N SER A 127 5.82 5.82 2.47
CA SER A 127 6.37 6.12 1.14
C SER A 127 5.41 5.69 0.03
N ASN A 128 4.83 4.49 0.13
CA ASN A 128 3.87 3.97 -0.84
C ASN A 128 2.55 4.75 -0.83
N VAL A 129 2.11 5.24 0.33
CA VAL A 129 0.93 6.11 0.44
C VAL A 129 1.19 7.45 -0.25
N LYS A 130 2.37 8.06 -0.07
CA LYS A 130 2.71 9.33 -0.73
C LYS A 130 2.96 9.20 -2.23
N ASN A 131 3.56 8.09 -2.64
CA ASN A 131 3.95 7.81 -4.01
C ASN A 131 3.49 6.41 -4.40
N PRO A 132 2.22 6.24 -4.80
CA PRO A 132 1.70 4.93 -5.20
C PRO A 132 2.52 4.39 -6.37
N PRO A 133 3.00 3.14 -6.32
CA PRO A 133 3.75 2.57 -7.42
C PRO A 133 2.90 2.56 -8.69
N VAL A 134 3.43 3.12 -9.78
CA VAL A 134 2.77 3.10 -11.08
C VAL A 134 2.85 1.67 -11.62
N VAL A 135 1.78 0.90 -11.43
CA VAL A 135 1.65 -0.44 -12.02
C VAL A 135 1.25 -0.25 -13.48
N TYR A 136 2.24 -0.27 -14.37
CA TYR A 136 1.96 -0.45 -15.79
C TYR A 136 1.50 -1.89 -16.01
N ALA A 137 0.19 -2.09 -15.98
CA ALA A 137 -0.40 -3.32 -16.48
C ALA A 137 -0.04 -3.40 -17.98
N ARG A 138 1.01 -4.15 -18.33
CA ARG A 138 1.22 -4.56 -19.71
C ARG A 138 -0.01 -5.38 -20.08
N GLN A 139 -0.93 -4.78 -20.83
CA GLN A 139 -2.00 -5.51 -21.48
C GLN A 139 -1.33 -6.57 -22.37
N ALA A 140 -1.23 -7.78 -21.86
CA ALA A 140 -0.95 -8.93 -22.69
C ALA A 140 -2.25 -9.18 -23.47
N ASN A 141 -2.39 -8.56 -24.63
CA ASN A 141 -3.31 -9.05 -25.67
C ASN A 141 -2.77 -10.40 -26.13
N ILE A 142 -3.07 -11.45 -25.37
CA ILE A 142 -2.78 -12.84 -25.76
C ILE A 142 -3.87 -13.22 -26.76
N THR A 143 -3.61 -12.90 -28.03
CA THR A 143 -4.45 -13.22 -29.17
C THR A 143 -4.16 -14.65 -29.62
N SER A 144 -5.11 -15.58 -29.40
CA SER A 144 -5.17 -16.87 -30.09
C SER A 144 -6.17 -16.88 -31.27
N GLY A 145 -6.64 -15.70 -31.70
CA GLY A 145 -7.50 -15.51 -32.86
C GLY A 145 -8.02 -14.06 -32.99
N PRO A 146 -8.63 -13.66 -34.13
CA PRO A 146 -9.07 -12.28 -34.36
C PRO A 146 -10.08 -11.83 -33.29
N GLN A 147 -9.71 -10.81 -32.50
CA GLN A 147 -10.54 -10.31 -31.41
C GLN A 147 -11.21 -9.00 -31.85
N GLN A 148 -12.53 -9.00 -31.99
CA GLN A 148 -13.30 -7.77 -32.16
C GLN A 148 -13.64 -7.19 -30.78
N VAL A 149 -13.19 -5.96 -30.53
CA VAL A 149 -13.52 -5.20 -29.32
C VAL A 149 -14.79 -4.37 -29.57
N ASN A 150 -15.89 -4.72 -28.91
CA ASN A 150 -17.14 -3.95 -28.98
C ASN A 150 -17.29 -3.15 -27.68
N ASN A 151 -16.74 -1.92 -27.64
CA ASN A 151 -17.16 -0.94 -26.65
C ASN A 151 -18.51 -0.34 -27.11
N GLY A 152 -19.54 -0.48 -26.28
CA GLY A 152 -20.95 -0.31 -26.64
C GLY A 152 -21.35 1.01 -27.34
N LEU A 153 -21.85 0.85 -28.57
CA LEU A 153 -22.99 1.46 -29.29
C LEU A 153 -23.29 2.98 -29.16
N THR A 154 -23.13 3.74 -30.26
CA THR A 154 -24.24 4.10 -31.19
C THR A 154 -23.76 4.93 -32.39
N HIS A 155 -24.34 4.61 -33.55
CA HIS A 155 -24.24 5.24 -34.88
C HIS A 155 -22.90 5.20 -35.63
N ALA A 156 -22.89 4.35 -36.66
CA ALA A 156 -21.90 4.30 -37.72
C ALA A 156 -21.90 5.61 -38.51
N THR A 157 -20.88 6.44 -38.27
CA THR A 157 -20.31 7.25 -39.35
C THR A 157 -19.22 6.42 -40.01
N GLU A 158 -19.38 6.21 -41.32
CA GLU A 158 -18.36 5.64 -42.19
C GLU A 158 -17.06 6.44 -42.03
N LYS A 159 -16.12 5.90 -41.25
CA LYS A 159 -14.74 6.39 -41.24
C LYS A 159 -14.06 5.77 -42.43
N THR A 160 -13.76 6.60 -43.43
CA THR A 160 -12.80 6.25 -44.48
C THR A 160 -11.51 5.82 -43.79
N ILE A 161 -11.23 4.52 -43.82
CA ILE A 161 -9.96 3.96 -43.37
C ILE A 161 -8.95 4.32 -44.46
N ILE A 162 -8.17 5.37 -44.21
CA ILE A 162 -6.92 5.54 -44.95
C ILE A 162 -6.02 4.43 -44.43
N GLN A 163 -5.71 3.45 -45.30
CA GLN A 163 -4.75 2.41 -44.97
C GLN A 163 -3.45 3.08 -44.55
N ASN A 164 -2.90 2.72 -43.38
CA ASN A 164 -1.51 3.01 -43.12
C ASN A 164 -0.72 2.21 -44.14
N GLU A 165 -0.12 2.91 -45.10
CA GLU A 165 0.86 2.33 -45.99
C GLU A 165 1.90 1.62 -45.12
N LEU A 166 2.04 0.33 -45.40
CA LEU A 166 3.13 -0.49 -44.89
C LEU A 166 4.43 0.29 -45.13
N LEU A 167 5.19 0.56 -44.07
CA LEU A 167 6.45 1.28 -44.16
C LEU A 167 7.48 0.37 -44.86
N GLU A 168 7.36 0.22 -46.17
CA GLU A 168 8.39 -0.33 -47.05
C GLU A 168 9.43 0.75 -47.34
N ASP A 169 10.01 1.32 -46.28
CA ASP A 169 11.21 2.11 -46.41
C ASP A 169 12.38 1.16 -46.71
N SER A 170 12.58 1.07 -48.02
CA SER A 170 13.56 0.31 -48.75
C SER A 170 14.97 0.80 -48.46
N HIS A 171 15.48 0.65 -47.24
CA HIS A 171 16.90 0.95 -46.93
C HIS A 171 17.61 -0.05 -46.02
N VAL A 172 17.12 -1.29 -45.89
CA VAL A 172 17.99 -2.38 -45.42
C VAL A 172 18.79 -2.90 -46.60
N LYS A 173 19.95 -2.28 -46.83
CA LYS A 173 21.01 -2.91 -47.62
C LYS A 173 21.35 -4.23 -46.94
N ARG A 174 20.83 -5.34 -47.49
CA ARG A 174 21.19 -6.70 -47.10
C ARG A 174 22.71 -6.85 -47.26
N LEU A 175 23.43 -6.75 -46.15
CA LEU A 175 24.84 -7.10 -46.07
C LEU A 175 24.92 -8.54 -45.57
N ASP A 176 24.85 -9.48 -46.51
CA ASP A 176 25.44 -10.81 -46.31
C ASP A 176 26.41 -11.08 -47.47
N GLY A 177 27.62 -11.50 -47.12
CA GLY A 177 28.73 -11.64 -48.05
C GLY A 177 30.07 -11.69 -47.35
N ARG A 178 30.32 -12.80 -46.64
CA ARG A 178 31.63 -13.32 -46.19
C ARG A 178 32.85 -12.71 -46.91
N THR A 179 33.87 -12.24 -46.16
CA THR A 179 35.30 -12.30 -46.55
C THR A 179 36.22 -12.22 -45.33
N GLN A 180 37.22 -13.11 -45.39
CA GLN A 180 38.44 -13.42 -44.64
C GLN A 180 39.03 -12.44 -43.60
N GLY A 181 39.45 -13.00 -42.46
CA GLY A 181 40.13 -12.30 -41.38
C GLY A 181 41.60 -11.97 -41.65
N GLN A 182 42.08 -10.92 -40.97
CA GLN A 182 43.50 -10.64 -40.74
C GLN A 182 43.75 -10.44 -39.24
N THR A 183 44.83 -11.06 -38.77
CA THR A 183 45.39 -10.99 -37.43
C THR A 183 46.02 -9.62 -37.16
N GLY A 184 45.62 -8.97 -36.06
CA GLY A 184 46.24 -7.76 -35.54
C GLY A 184 46.68 -7.97 -34.10
N ARG A 185 47.96 -8.36 -33.93
CA ARG A 185 48.66 -8.46 -32.64
C ARG A 185 48.99 -7.06 -32.14
N LEU A 186 48.44 -6.67 -30.99
CA LEU A 186 49.01 -5.61 -30.15
C LEU A 186 48.81 -5.97 -28.68
N ASP A 187 49.83 -6.68 -28.16
CA ASP A 187 50.13 -6.79 -26.74
C ASP A 187 50.22 -5.39 -26.11
N THR A 188 49.56 -5.15 -24.98
CA THR A 188 49.98 -4.08 -24.05
C THR A 188 49.83 -4.54 -22.61
N HIS A 189 51.00 -4.54 -21.97
CA HIS A 189 51.43 -5.06 -20.68
C HIS A 189 50.46 -4.83 -19.50
N MET A 190 50.10 -5.92 -18.80
CA MET A 190 49.61 -5.86 -17.43
C MET A 190 50.77 -5.58 -16.47
N ALA A 191 50.59 -4.61 -15.58
CA ALA A 191 51.48 -4.39 -14.44
C ALA A 191 50.94 -5.12 -13.21
N THR A 192 51.70 -6.10 -12.73
CA THR A 192 51.53 -6.80 -11.45
C THR A 192 52.24 -6.01 -10.35
N VAL A 193 51.53 -5.69 -9.25
CA VAL A 193 52.21 -5.29 -7.99
C VAL A 193 51.57 -5.99 -6.78
N ALA A 194 52.29 -7.02 -6.34
CA ALA A 194 52.54 -7.52 -4.98
C ALA A 194 51.39 -7.67 -3.96
N VAL A 195 51.06 -8.94 -3.70
CA VAL A 195 50.48 -9.43 -2.45
C VAL A 195 51.59 -9.48 -1.38
N SER A 196 51.50 -8.64 -0.36
CA SER A 196 52.39 -8.72 0.81
C SER A 196 51.84 -9.71 1.84
N ARG A 197 52.45 -10.90 1.91
CA ARG A 197 52.23 -11.89 2.99
C ARG A 197 52.96 -11.42 4.25
N ARG A 198 52.23 -11.17 5.35
CA ARG A 198 52.83 -11.10 6.69
C ARG A 198 53.18 -12.52 7.16
N LYS A 199 54.47 -12.75 7.41
CA LYS A 199 54.99 -13.85 8.25
C LYS A 199 55.08 -13.35 9.69
N ASN A 200 54.59 -14.16 10.62
CA ASN A 200 54.83 -14.05 12.04
C ASN A 200 56.23 -14.61 12.38
N PRO A 201 56.91 -14.12 13.41
CA PRO A 201 57.58 -14.96 14.39
C PRO A 201 56.63 -15.39 15.51
#